data_AF-X1PFW3-F1
#
_entry.id   AF-X1PFW3-F1
#
_cell.length_a   1.000
_cell.length_b   1.000
_cell.length_c   1.000
_cell.angle_alpha   90.00
_cell.angle_beta   90.00
_cell.angle_gamma   90.00
#
_symmetry.space_group_name_H-M   'P 1'
#
loop_
_entity.id
_entity.type
_entity.pdbx_description
1 polymer ?
#
loop_
_entity_poly.entity_id
_entity_poly.type
_entity_poly.pdbx_seq_one_letter_code
_entity_poly.pdbx_strand_id
1 'polypeptide(L)'
;MTLAKYYAKNKRVHWMVGRGYHNTQEIMGRKVRFHHGDGLRYQGGVGGISIPVNKAIAQWDKVQVVDFDIFGHWHTFLPHYPKWVSCGSLMGYSEFSVEIKAEFQ
;
A
#
# COMPACT_ATOMS: atom_id res chain seq x y z
N MET A 1 -3.86 -15.89 -20.63
CA MET A 1 -2.40 -16.06 -20.41
C MET A 1 -2.01 -15.29 -19.16
N THR A 2 -1.26 -15.86 -18.20
CA THR A 2 -0.85 -15.14 -16.98
C THR A 2 0.41 -14.31 -17.24
N LEU A 3 0.65 -13.25 -16.45
CA LEU A 3 1.88 -12.46 -16.55
C LEU A 3 3.14 -13.31 -16.31
N ALA A 4 3.08 -14.27 -15.38
CA ALA A 4 4.18 -15.21 -15.14
C ALA A 4 4.52 -16.05 -16.38
N LYS A 5 3.50 -16.53 -17.10
CA LYS A 5 3.70 -17.25 -18.37
C LYS A 5 4.27 -16.34 -19.46
N TYR A 6 3.77 -15.11 -19.56
CA TYR A 6 4.25 -14.13 -20.54
C TYR A 6 5.74 -13.79 -20.33
N TYR A 7 6.18 -13.63 -19.07
CA TYR A 7 7.57 -13.28 -18.73
C TYR A 7 8.48 -14.49 -18.46
N ALA A 8 8.04 -15.73 -18.71
CA ALA A 8 8.78 -16.94 -18.32
C ALA A 8 10.21 -17.04 -18.88
N LYS A 9 10.50 -16.37 -20.01
CA LYS A 9 11.84 -16.35 -20.63
C LYS A 9 12.66 -15.09 -20.31
N ASN A 10 12.09 -14.12 -19.60
CA ASN A 10 12.77 -12.86 -19.28
C ASN A 10 13.47 -12.95 -17.91
N LYS A 11 14.80 -13.15 -17.93
CA LYS A 11 15.63 -13.29 -16.71
C LYS A 11 15.66 -12.06 -15.80
N ARG A 12 15.19 -10.89 -16.26
CA ARG A 12 15.14 -9.65 -15.47
C ARG A 12 13.86 -9.53 -14.63
N VAL A 13 12.87 -10.40 -14.86
CA VAL A 13 11.59 -10.36 -14.14
C VAL A 13 11.58 -11.48 -13.11
N HIS A 14 11.41 -11.10 -11.85
CA HIS A 14 11.33 -12.02 -10.73
C HIS A 14 9.97 -11.87 -10.05
N TRP A 15 9.44 -12.98 -9.55
CA TRP A 15 8.16 -13.02 -8.83
C TRP A 15 8.44 -13.18 -7.35
N MET A 16 8.04 -12.19 -6.55
CA MET A 16 7.97 -12.30 -5.10
C MET A 16 6.51 -12.43 -4.71
N VAL A 17 6.11 -13.62 -4.27
CA VAL A 17 4.73 -13.91 -3.86
C VAL A 17 4.76 -14.30 -2.38
N GLY A 18 4.54 -13.31 -1.51
CA GLY A 18 4.42 -13.56 -0.08
C GLY A 18 3.16 -14.33 0.26
N ARG A 19 3.24 -15.11 1.34
CA ARG A 19 2.10 -15.85 1.92
C ARG A 19 1.35 -15.05 2.99
N GLY A 20 1.86 -13.88 3.37
CA GLY A 20 1.33 -13.05 4.43
C GLY A 20 1.01 -11.63 3.96
N TYR A 21 0.52 -10.81 4.88
CA TYR A 21 0.09 -9.43 4.61
C TYR A 21 1.23 -8.51 4.19
N HIS A 22 2.42 -8.70 4.77
CA HIS A 22 3.61 -7.91 4.44
C HIS A 22 4.52 -8.66 3.46
N ASN A 23 4.92 -7.96 2.39
CA ASN A 23 6.03 -8.33 1.54
C ASN A 23 7.14 -7.29 1.73
N THR A 24 8.39 -7.71 1.82
CA THR A 24 9.50 -6.77 1.99
C THR A 24 10.58 -7.02 0.95
N GLN A 25 11.06 -5.95 0.31
CA GLN A 25 12.10 -6.00 -0.71
C GLN A 25 13.06 -4.84 -0.49
N GLU A 26 14.34 -5.09 -0.74
CA GLU A 26 15.35 -4.02 -0.80
C GLU A 26 15.32 -3.36 -2.18
N ILE A 27 15.20 -2.03 -2.21
CA ILE A 27 15.19 -1.20 -3.41
C ILE A 27 16.18 -0.06 -3.19
N MET A 28 17.24 -0.02 -4.01
CA MET A 28 18.30 1.00 -3.92
C MET A 28 18.88 1.15 -2.49
N GLY A 29 19.12 0.03 -1.81
CA GLY A 29 19.67 0.00 -0.45
C GLY A 29 18.67 0.33 0.66
N ARG A 30 17.38 0.51 0.35
CA ARG A 30 16.31 0.76 1.32
C ARG A 30 15.37 -0.43 1.42
N LYS A 31 15.03 -0.82 2.64
CA LYS A 31 14.08 -1.89 2.91
C LYS A 31 12.65 -1.35 2.80
N VAL A 32 11.92 -1.80 1.78
CA VAL A 32 10.56 -1.33 1.48
C VAL A 32 9.55 -2.43 1.79
N ARG A 33 8.52 -2.09 2.57
CA ARG A 33 7.39 -2.97 2.87
C ARG A 33 6.22 -2.66 1.95
N PHE A 34 5.68 -3.69 1.32
CA PHE A 34 4.51 -3.66 0.47
C PHE A 34 3.37 -4.38 1.18
N HIS A 35 2.20 -3.74 1.19
CA HIS A 35 0.95 -4.34 1.66
C HIS A 35 -0.21 -3.72 0.90
N HIS A 36 -1.35 -4.40 0.81
CA HIS A 36 -2.47 -3.86 0.02
C HIS A 36 -3.17 -2.69 0.75
N GLY A 37 -3.32 -2.78 2.08
CA GLY A 37 -3.95 -1.73 2.90
C GLY A 37 -5.24 -2.18 3.60
N ASP A 38 -5.81 -3.33 3.22
CA ASP A 38 -7.04 -3.93 3.78
C ASP A 38 -6.93 -4.43 5.23
N GLY A 39 -5.72 -4.42 5.81
CA GLY A 39 -5.48 -4.64 7.24
C GLY A 39 -5.63 -3.38 8.09
N LEU A 40 -5.79 -2.21 7.47
CA LEU A 40 -5.97 -0.93 8.15
C LEU A 40 -7.47 -0.63 8.32
N ARG A 41 -7.83 0.14 9.35
CA ARG A 41 -9.22 0.55 9.63
C ARG A 41 -9.30 2.05 9.87
N TYR A 42 -10.23 2.70 9.20
CA TYR A 42 -10.50 4.13 9.30
C TYR A 42 -12.02 4.35 9.32
N GLN A 43 -12.48 5.27 10.17
CA GLN A 43 -13.91 5.52 10.42
C GLN A 43 -14.29 7.01 10.26
N GLY A 44 -13.52 7.75 9.47
CA GLY A 44 -13.68 9.20 9.35
C GLY A 44 -12.88 9.98 10.39
N GLY A 45 -12.73 11.29 10.17
CA GLY A 45 -12.00 12.19 11.05
C GLY A 45 -11.02 13.11 10.32
N VAL A 46 -10.49 14.08 11.06
CA VAL A 46 -9.48 15.02 10.56
C VAL A 46 -8.17 14.27 10.32
N GLY A 47 -7.51 14.54 9.19
CA GLY A 47 -6.24 13.94 8.82
C GLY A 47 -6.35 12.61 8.05
N GLY A 48 -7.56 12.13 7.77
CA GLY A 48 -7.76 10.95 6.92
C GLY A 48 -7.14 9.67 7.49
N ILE A 49 -6.67 8.80 6.59
CA ILE A 49 -6.06 7.52 6.96
C ILE A 49 -4.68 7.65 7.63
N SER A 50 -4.12 8.86 7.72
CA SER A 50 -2.75 9.05 8.20
C SER A 50 -2.53 8.55 9.63
N ILE A 51 -3.50 8.79 10.52
CA ILE A 51 -3.44 8.35 11.92
C ILE A 51 -3.45 6.81 12.05
N PRO A 52 -4.43 6.07 11.48
CA PRO A 52 -4.41 4.61 11.58
C PRO A 52 -3.19 3.99 10.89
N VAL A 53 -2.73 4.54 9.76
CA VAL A 53 -1.51 4.06 9.07
C VAL A 53 -0.28 4.21 9.98
N ASN A 54 -0.05 5.42 10.53
CA ASN A 54 1.10 5.68 11.40
C ASN A 54 1.09 4.78 12.65
N LYS A 55 -0.09 4.55 13.24
CA LYS A 55 -0.23 3.62 14.38
C LYS A 55 0.13 2.18 14.01
N ALA A 56 -0.31 1.71 12.85
CA ALA A 56 -0.03 0.35 12.40
C ALA A 56 1.46 0.14 12.09
N ILE A 57 2.06 1.04 11.30
CA ILE A 57 3.49 1.02 10.98
C ILE A 57 4.33 1.02 12.26
N ALA A 58 4.01 1.87 13.24
CA ALA A 58 4.71 1.91 14.51
C ALA A 58 4.66 0.59 15.31
N GLN A 59 3.62 -0.24 15.15
CA GLN A 59 3.59 -1.58 15.75
C GLN A 59 4.34 -2.61 14.89
N TRP A 60 4.19 -2.56 13.57
CA TRP A 60 4.86 -3.49 12.66
C TRP A 60 6.39 -3.32 12.70
N ASP A 61 6.86 -2.10 12.85
CA ASP A 61 8.28 -1.77 12.94
C ASP A 61 8.93 -2.33 14.23
N LYS A 62 8.15 -2.64 15.27
CA LYS A 62 8.68 -3.35 16.45
C LYS A 62 9.12 -4.78 16.14
N VAL A 63 8.52 -5.40 15.11
CA VAL A 63 8.85 -6.77 14.68
C VAL A 63 9.86 -6.72 13.53
N GLN A 64 9.62 -5.86 12.55
CA GLN A 64 10.50 -5.69 11.40
C GLN A 64 10.53 -4.23 10.98
N VAL A 65 11.60 -3.53 11.38
CA VAL A 65 11.89 -2.18 10.92
C VAL A 65 12.11 -2.20 9.41
N VAL A 66 11.48 -1.22 8.74
CA VAL A 66 11.63 -0.92 7.32
C VAL A 66 11.82 0.58 7.13
N ASP A 67 12.36 0.96 5.97
CA ASP A 67 12.66 2.35 5.64
C ASP A 67 11.48 3.08 5.00
N PHE A 68 10.55 2.34 4.40
CA PHE A 68 9.41 2.89 3.67
C PHE A 68 8.29 1.86 3.47
N ASP A 69 7.02 2.30 3.58
CA ASP A 69 5.84 1.50 3.25
C ASP A 69 5.17 1.98 1.95
N ILE A 70 4.74 1.04 1.11
CA ILE A 70 3.96 1.30 -0.11
C ILE A 70 2.69 0.45 -0.06
N PHE A 71 1.53 1.11 -0.15
CA PHE A 71 0.24 0.43 -0.12
C PHE A 71 -0.83 1.11 -0.96
N GLY A 72 -1.97 0.46 -1.14
CA GLY A 72 -3.11 0.95 -1.92
C GLY A 72 -4.40 0.91 -1.08
N HIS A 73 -5.44 0.26 -1.62
CA HIS A 73 -6.76 0.04 -1.00
C HIS A 73 -7.65 1.29 -0.82
N TRP A 74 -7.06 2.43 -0.44
CA TRP A 74 -7.82 3.64 -0.06
C TRP A 74 -8.17 4.55 -1.23
N HIS A 75 -7.74 4.17 -2.45
CA HIS A 75 -8.01 4.88 -3.72
C HIS A 75 -7.74 6.39 -3.64
N THR A 76 -6.76 6.76 -2.80
CA THR A 76 -6.36 8.13 -2.56
C THR A 76 -4.84 8.17 -2.59
N PHE A 77 -4.29 9.05 -3.42
CA PHE A 77 -2.84 9.26 -3.44
C PHE A 77 -2.44 10.15 -2.26
N LEU A 78 -1.66 9.60 -1.35
CA LEU A 78 -1.19 10.31 -0.16
C LEU A 78 0.33 10.10 0.03
N PRO A 79 1.17 11.06 -0.37
CA PRO A 79 2.61 10.98 -0.22
C PRO A 79 3.06 11.47 1.17
N HIS A 80 3.10 10.57 2.15
CA HIS A 80 3.64 10.85 3.50
C HIS A 80 5.13 10.48 3.59
N TYR A 81 5.93 11.10 2.74
CA TYR A 81 7.38 11.01 2.80
C TYR A 81 7.91 11.57 4.14
N PRO A 82 8.91 10.93 4.80
CA PRO A 82 9.75 9.83 4.33
C PRO A 82 9.30 8.43 4.77
N LYS A 83 8.06 8.24 5.24
CA LYS A 83 7.66 6.97 5.85
C LYS A 83 6.78 6.08 4.99
N TRP A 84 5.82 6.64 4.26
CA TRP A 84 4.94 5.80 3.46
C TRP A 84 4.25 6.56 2.33
N VAL A 85 3.70 5.80 1.39
CA VAL A 85 2.81 6.31 0.34
C VAL A 85 1.60 5.39 0.17
N SER A 86 0.42 6.00 0.11
CA SER A 86 -0.78 5.36 -0.42
C SER A 86 -0.86 5.66 -1.92
N CYS A 87 -0.89 4.62 -2.74
CA CYS A 87 -1.06 4.71 -4.19
C CYS A 87 -2.52 5.05 -4.52
N GLY A 88 -2.72 6.03 -5.40
CA GLY A 88 -4.04 6.39 -5.92
C GLY A 88 -4.45 5.47 -7.07
N SER A 89 -5.00 4.30 -6.76
CA SER A 89 -5.66 3.46 -7.76
C SER A 89 -7.12 3.88 -7.90
N LEU A 90 -7.33 5.03 -8.55
CA LEU A 90 -8.65 5.62 -8.74
C LEU A 90 -9.47 4.79 -9.74
N MET A 91 -10.69 4.42 -9.35
CA MET A 91 -11.77 3.89 -10.19
C MET A 91 -12.67 5.02 -10.73
N GLY A 92 -12.62 6.22 -10.15
CA GLY A 92 -13.45 7.36 -10.51
C GLY A 92 -14.60 7.60 -9.52
N TYR A 93 -15.55 8.45 -9.90
CA TYR A 93 -16.66 8.81 -9.02
C TYR A 93 -17.82 7.81 -9.14
N SER A 94 -18.34 7.37 -8.00
CA SER A 94 -19.45 6.39 -7.90
C SER A 94 -20.32 6.67 -6.67
N GLU A 95 -21.42 5.93 -6.51
CA GLU A 95 -22.30 5.99 -5.33
C GLU A 95 -21.52 5.76 -4.02
N PHE A 96 -20.51 4.91 -4.05
CA PHE A 96 -19.64 4.68 -2.89
C PHE A 96 -18.83 5.93 -2.53
N SER A 97 -18.42 6.73 -3.53
CA SER A 97 -17.74 8.02 -3.29
C SER A 97 -18.66 8.99 -2.53
N VAL A 98 -19.95 9.02 -2.86
CA VAL A 98 -20.96 9.81 -2.15
C VAL A 98 -21.10 9.35 -0.70
N GLU A 99 -21.19 8.04 -0.47
CA GLU A 99 -21.36 7.44 0.86
C GLU A 99 -20.25 7.88 1.82
N ILE A 100 -19.00 7.87 1.33
CA ILE A 100 -17.83 8.22 2.14
C ILE A 100 -17.41 9.69 2.03
N LYS A 101 -18.15 10.51 1.27
CA LYS A 101 -17.85 11.91 0.96
C LYS A 101 -16.44 12.12 0.36
N ALA A 102 -16.03 11.22 -0.53
CA ALA A 102 -14.78 11.34 -1.27
C ALA A 102 -15.01 11.96 -2.65
N GLU A 103 -14.01 12.66 -3.16
CA GLU A 103 -14.03 13.23 -4.52
C GLU A 103 -14.01 12.14 -5.60
N PHE A 104 -13.39 10.98 -5.31
CA PHE A 104 -13.29 9.80 -6.16
C PHE A 104 -13.00 8.58 -5.29
N GLN A 105 -13.24 7.40 -5.85
CA GLN A 105 -12.75 6.10 -5.37
C GLN A 105 -12.11 5.37 -6.54
#